data_AF-A0A4Z0PEQ4-F1
#
_entry.id   AF-A0A4Z0PEQ4-F1
#
_cell.length_a   1.000
_cell.length_b   1.000
_cell.length_c   1.000
_cell.angle_alpha   90.00
_cell.angle_beta   90.00
_cell.angle_gamma   90.00
#
_symmetry.space_group_name_H-M   'P 1'
#
loop_
_entity.id
_entity.type
_entity.pdbx_description
1 polymer ?
#
loop_
_entity_poly.entity_id
_entity_poly.type
_entity_poly.pdbx_seq_one_letter_code
_entity_poly.pdbx_strand_id
1 'polypeptide(L)'
;MFNLTGVRTILLLIALISVEAVSAKNKELAPLPLEGEWTGIIGETLQVLFKITEAPNGQLTATLDVPAQGILNLSVASIVLRQDSVIIKLTTPTVANFRG
;
A
#
# COMPACT_ATOMS: atom_id res chain seq x y z
N MET A 1 25.79 -55.87 -38.23
CA MET A 1 26.73 -55.72 -37.09
C MET A 1 27.05 -54.23 -36.97
N PHE A 2 26.29 -53.49 -36.16
CA PHE A 2 26.48 -52.05 -35.95
C PHE A 2 27.37 -51.85 -34.73
N ASN A 3 28.43 -51.06 -34.87
CA ASN A 3 29.50 -50.88 -33.90
C ASN A 3 29.02 -49.99 -32.73
N LEU A 4 28.88 -50.55 -31.53
CA LEU A 4 28.29 -49.91 -30.34
C LEU A 4 29.21 -48.91 -29.61
N THR A 5 30.38 -48.60 -30.16
CA THR A 5 31.40 -47.78 -29.46
C THR A 5 31.20 -46.27 -29.65
N GLY A 6 30.43 -45.83 -30.66
CA GLY A 6 30.20 -44.40 -30.93
C GLY A 6 28.99 -43.77 -30.22
N VAL A 7 28.02 -44.58 -29.78
CA VAL A 7 26.76 -44.08 -29.20
C VAL A 7 26.86 -43.86 -27.69
N ARG A 8 27.80 -44.53 -27.02
CA ARG A 8 28.01 -44.42 -25.56
C ARG A 8 28.67 -43.10 -25.15
N THR A 9 29.43 -42.47 -26.04
CA THR A 9 30.12 -41.20 -25.75
C THR A 9 29.20 -39.98 -25.94
N ILE A 10 28.21 -40.07 -26.83
CA ILE A 10 27.29 -38.95 -27.12
C ILE A 10 26.19 -38.81 -26.05
N LEU A 11 25.88 -39.87 -25.30
CA LEU A 11 24.88 -39.84 -24.23
C LEU A 11 25.35 -39.17 -22.92
N LEU A 12 26.62 -38.79 -22.81
CA LEU A 12 27.18 -38.16 -21.60
C LEU A 12 27.19 -36.62 -21.63
N LEU A 13 26.81 -35.98 -22.75
CA LEU A 13 26.91 -34.52 -22.91
C LEU A 13 25.61 -33.73 -22.66
N ILE A 14 24.49 -34.38 -22.35
CA ILE A 14 23.19 -33.71 -22.17
C ILE A 14 22.80 -33.56 -20.68
N ALA A 15 23.61 -34.06 -19.74
CA ALA A 15 23.27 -34.08 -18.32
C ALA A 15 23.79 -32.89 -17.49
N LEU A 16 24.13 -31.75 -18.10
CA LEU A 16 24.55 -30.54 -17.37
C LEU A 16 23.79 -29.29 -17.85
N ILE A 17 22.48 -29.28 -17.64
CA ILE A 17 21.76 -28.01 -17.50
C ILE A 17 20.98 -28.12 -16.19
N SER A 18 21.68 -27.89 -15.08
CA SER A 18 21.02 -27.54 -13.83
C SER A 18 20.32 -26.22 -14.10
N VAL A 19 19.02 -26.26 -14.40
CA VAL A 19 18.18 -25.07 -14.28
C VAL A 19 18.07 -24.84 -12.78
N GLU A 20 19.00 -24.04 -12.27
CA GLU A 20 18.85 -23.42 -10.97
C GLU A 20 17.63 -22.51 -11.11
N ALA A 21 16.49 -22.99 -10.63
CA ALA A 21 15.33 -22.15 -10.46
C ALA A 21 15.80 -20.97 -9.60
N VAL A 22 15.95 -19.80 -10.22
CA VAL A 22 16.15 -18.54 -9.52
C VAL A 22 14.89 -18.34 -8.70
N SER A 23 14.91 -18.88 -7.48
CA SER A 23 13.96 -18.55 -6.44
C SER A 23 14.30 -17.13 -6.03
N ALA A 24 13.84 -16.19 -6.84
CA ALA A 24 13.68 -14.82 -6.40
C ALA A 24 12.71 -14.91 -5.21
N LYS A 25 13.25 -14.89 -4.00
CA LYS A 25 12.48 -14.53 -2.81
C LYS A 25 11.89 -13.17 -3.12
N ASN A 26 10.65 -13.15 -3.61
CA ASN A 26 9.89 -11.91 -3.70
C ASN A 26 9.92 -11.34 -2.30
N LYS A 27 10.66 -10.24 -2.14
CA LYS A 27 10.69 -9.48 -0.90
C LYS A 27 9.30 -8.89 -0.80
N GLU A 28 8.39 -9.63 -0.17
CA GLU A 28 7.05 -9.15 0.15
C GLU A 28 7.27 -7.88 0.96
N LEU A 29 7.01 -6.74 0.33
CA LEU A 29 7.20 -5.46 0.96
C LEU A 29 6.19 -5.41 2.11
N ALA A 30 6.73 -5.37 3.33
CA ALA A 30 6.07 -4.77 4.49
C ALA A 30 5.03 -3.72 4.04
N PRO A 31 3.70 -3.87 4.20
CA PRO A 31 2.82 -2.73 3.99
C PRO A 31 3.37 -1.55 4.78
N LEU A 32 3.59 -0.42 4.11
CA LEU A 32 4.07 0.78 4.78
C LEU A 32 3.07 1.14 5.88
N PRO A 33 3.53 1.53 7.09
CA PRO A 33 2.63 1.95 8.15
C PRO A 33 1.79 3.14 7.65
N LEU A 34 0.48 3.07 7.88
CA LEU A 34 -0.45 4.13 7.46
C LEU A 34 -0.48 5.30 8.45
N GLU A 35 -0.02 5.08 9.67
CA GLU A 35 0.16 6.12 10.68
C GLU A 35 1.10 7.23 10.17
N GLY A 36 0.74 8.47 10.47
CA GLY A 36 1.55 9.65 10.16
C GLY A 36 0.76 10.78 9.52
N GLU A 37 1.51 11.72 8.96
CA GLU A 37 0.99 12.93 8.34
C GLU A 37 0.96 12.79 6.81
N TRP A 38 -0.24 12.93 6.24
CA TRP A 38 -0.52 12.75 4.83
C TRP A 38 -0.98 14.08 4.25
N THR A 39 -0.10 14.73 3.50
CA THR A 39 -0.43 15.99 2.81
C THR A 39 -0.93 15.71 1.41
N GLY A 40 -1.97 16.42 0.99
CA GLY A 40 -2.53 16.34 -0.36
C GLY A 40 -3.05 17.68 -0.86
N ILE A 41 -3.41 17.72 -2.14
CA ILE A 41 -4.07 18.85 -2.79
C ILE A 41 -5.40 18.33 -3.37
N ILE A 42 -6.49 19.01 -3.03
CA ILE A 42 -7.82 18.79 -3.61
C ILE A 42 -8.06 19.86 -4.68
N GLY A 43 -8.41 19.44 -5.90
CA GLY A 43 -8.49 20.34 -7.04
C GLY A 43 -7.10 20.88 -7.40
N GLU A 44 -6.98 22.19 -7.58
CA GLU A 44 -5.72 22.82 -7.98
C GLU A 44 -4.92 23.42 -6.82
N THR A 45 -5.58 23.80 -5.73
CA THR A 45 -4.96 24.67 -4.71
C THR A 45 -5.31 24.34 -3.27
N LEU A 46 -6.33 23.52 -3.02
CA LEU A 46 -6.78 23.28 -1.65
C LEU A 46 -5.87 22.27 -0.96
N GLN A 47 -4.88 22.75 -0.22
CA GLN A 47 -4.03 21.91 0.61
C GLN A 47 -4.82 21.31 1.77
N VAL A 48 -4.64 20.01 1.97
CA VAL A 48 -5.20 19.24 3.07
C VAL A 48 -4.09 18.47 3.78
N LEU A 49 -4.22 18.33 5.10
CA LEU A 49 -3.34 17.52 5.92
C LEU A 49 -4.18 16.53 6.73
N PHE A 50 -4.00 15.25 6.47
CA PHE A 50 -4.54 14.19 7.32
C PHE A 50 -3.48 13.77 8.35
N LYS A 51 -3.88 13.70 9.62
CA LYS A 51 -3.10 13.09 10.70
C LYS A 51 -3.72 11.76 11.04
N ILE A 52 -3.09 10.66 10.64
CA ILE A 52 -3.56 9.28 10.87
C ILE A 52 -2.82 8.71 12.07
N THR A 53 -3.54 8.08 12.99
CA THR A 53 -2.99 7.41 14.17
C THR A 53 -3.51 5.98 14.25
N GLU A 54 -2.65 5.05 14.63
CA GLU A 54 -3.00 3.65 14.84
C GLU A 54 -3.05 3.33 16.33
N ALA A 55 -4.20 2.85 16.81
CA ALA A 55 -4.33 2.38 18.19
C ALA A 55 -3.67 0.99 18.34
N PRO A 56 -3.30 0.55 19.56
CA PRO A 56 -2.66 -0.74 19.79
C PRO A 56 -3.46 -1.98 19.32
N ASN A 57 -4.76 -1.82 19.11
CA ASN A 57 -5.65 -2.86 18.57
C ASN A 57 -5.72 -2.86 17.03
N GLY A 58 -4.90 -2.06 16.34
CA GLY A 58 -4.88 -1.91 14.88
C GLY A 58 -5.99 -1.01 14.32
N GLN A 59 -6.78 -0.36 15.17
CA GLN A 59 -7.79 0.59 14.72
C GLN A 59 -7.13 1.91 14.29
N LEU A 60 -7.45 2.36 13.08
CA LEU A 60 -7.02 3.66 12.56
C LEU A 60 -8.04 4.75 12.85
N THR A 61 -7.56 5.89 13.30
CA THR A 61 -8.31 7.14 13.40
C THR A 61 -7.57 8.24 12.65
N ALA A 62 -8.28 9.28 12.21
CA ALA A 62 -7.61 10.44 11.63
C ALA A 62 -8.35 11.75 11.89
N THR A 63 -7.60 12.83 11.72
CA THR A 63 -8.13 14.20 11.64
C THR A 63 -7.69 14.87 10.35
N LEU A 64 -8.49 15.81 9.88
CA LEU A 64 -8.24 16.63 8.69
C LEU A 64 -8.04 18.09 9.11
N ASP A 65 -6.96 18.69 8.62
CA ASP A 65 -6.75 20.13 8.62
C ASP A 65 -6.90 20.66 7.19
N VAL A 66 -7.62 21.77 7.03
CA VAL A 66 -7.76 22.54 5.79
C VAL A 66 -7.34 23.99 6.08
N PRO A 67 -6.02 24.30 6.07
CA PRO A 67 -5.50 25.59 6.55
C PRO A 67 -6.12 26.80 5.85
N ALA A 68 -6.30 26.72 4.52
CA ALA A 68 -6.90 27.79 3.72
C ALA A 68 -8.35 28.12 4.12
N GLN A 69 -9.03 27.23 4.84
CA GLN A 69 -10.40 27.40 5.32
C GLN A 69 -10.47 27.57 6.86
N GLY A 70 -9.33 27.59 7.56
CA GLY A 70 -9.28 27.67 9.02
C GLY A 70 -9.85 26.44 9.75
N ILE A 71 -10.04 25.32 9.04
CA ILE A 71 -10.53 24.07 9.64
C ILE A 71 -9.34 23.30 10.19
N LEU A 72 -9.37 22.97 11.48
CA LEU A 72 -8.32 22.20 12.14
C LEU A 72 -8.93 21.05 12.94
N ASN A 73 -8.23 19.92 12.94
CA ASN A 73 -8.55 18.71 13.69
C ASN A 73 -9.97 18.17 13.42
N LEU A 74 -10.49 18.32 12.19
CA LEU A 74 -11.78 17.77 11.82
C LEU A 74 -11.72 16.25 11.83
N SER A 75 -12.45 15.60 12.73
CA SER A 75 -12.46 14.14 12.82
C SER A 75 -13.05 13.51 11.56
N VAL A 76 -12.39 12.46 11.06
CA VAL A 76 -12.88 11.67 9.94
C VAL A 76 -13.90 10.63 10.44
N ALA A 77 -14.91 10.33 9.63
CA ALA A 77 -15.97 9.38 10.01
C ALA A 77 -15.49 7.92 9.95
N SER A 78 -14.66 7.57 8.98
CA SER A 78 -14.12 6.21 8.87
C SER A 78 -12.90 6.15 7.97
N ILE A 79 -12.01 5.19 8.23
CA ILE A 79 -10.88 4.83 7.37
C ILE A 79 -11.06 3.37 6.97
N VAL A 80 -11.02 3.09 5.67
CA VAL A 80 -11.15 1.73 5.12
C VAL A 80 -9.95 1.43 4.25
N LEU A 81 -9.22 0.38 4.60
CA LEU A 81 -8.14 -0.15 3.78
C LEU A 81 -8.72 -1.12 2.75
N ARG A 82 -8.24 -0.98 1.52
CA ARG A 82 -8.33 -1.97 0.46
C ARG A 82 -6.93 -2.45 0.11
N GLN A 83 -6.85 -3.43 -0.79
CA GLN A 83 -5.58 -4.03 -1.19
C GLN A 83 -4.58 -3.01 -1.77
N ASP A 84 -5.07 -1.94 -2.42
CA ASP A 84 -4.26 -0.95 -3.13
C ASP A 84 -4.64 0.50 -2.83
N SER A 85 -5.58 0.73 -1.91
CA SER A 85 -6.17 2.05 -1.69
C SER A 85 -6.65 2.25 -0.26
N VAL A 86 -6.60 3.50 0.19
CA VAL A 86 -7.15 3.93 1.49
C VAL A 86 -8.31 4.87 1.22
N ILE A 87 -9.48 4.55 1.77
CA ILE A 87 -10.67 5.38 1.67
C ILE A 87 -10.90 6.06 3.02
N ILE A 88 -10.78 7.38 3.03
CA ILE A 88 -11.08 8.23 4.18
C ILE A 88 -12.43 8.91 3.93
N LYS A 89 -13.40 8.67 4.81
CA LYS A 89 -14.70 9.35 4.76
C LYS A 89 -14.69 10.51 5.74
N LEU A 90 -15.02 11.70 5.26
CA LEU A 90 -15.20 12.87 6.13
C LEU A 90 -16.57 12.82 6.79
N THR A 91 -16.63 13.32 8.02
CA THR A 91 -17.91 13.53 8.70
C THR A 91 -18.66 14.62 7.95
N THR A 92 -19.93 14.38 7.59
CA THR A 92 -20.80 15.46 7.11
C THR A 92 -20.88 16.52 8.21
N PRO A 93 -20.71 17.82 7.91
CA PRO A 93 -20.80 18.84 8.94
C PRO A 93 -22.16 18.74 9.63
N THR A 94 -22.14 18.51 10.94
CA THR A 94 -23.31 18.69 11.80
C THR A 94 -23.75 20.15 11.60
N VAL A 95 -24.94 20.34 11.01
CA VAL A 95 -25.49 21.66 10.73
C VAL A 95 -25.44 22.49 12.02
N ALA A 96 -24.62 23.53 12.05
CA ALA A 96 -24.64 24.49 13.14
C ALA A 96 -25.89 25.36 12.97
N ASN A 97 -26.90 25.09 13.79
CA ASN A 97 -28.07 25.96 13.87
C ASN A 97 -27.68 27.20 14.68
N PHE A 98 -27.52 28.33 14.01
CA PHE A 98 -27.34 29.63 14.67
C PHE A 98 -28.73 30.21 14.93
N ARG A 99 -29.04 30.46 16.20
CA ARG A 99 -30.18 31.32 16.58
C ARG A 99 -29.65 32.74 16.69
N GLY A 100 -30.16 33.62 15.83
CA GLY A 100 -30.15 35.06 16.07
C GLY A 100 -31.23 35.44 17.07
#